data_AF-A0A1F5BUQ1-F1
#
_entry.id   AF-A0A1F5BUQ1-F1
#
_cell.length_a   1.000
_cell.length_b   1.000
_cell.length_c   1.000
_cell.angle_alpha   90.00
_cell.angle_beta   90.00
_cell.angle_gamma   90.00
#
_symmetry.space_group_name_H-M   'P 1'
#
loop_
_entity.id
_entity.type
_entity.pdbx_description
1 polymer ?
#
loop_
_entity_poly.entity_id
_entity_poly.type
_entity_poly.pdbx_seq_one_letter_code
_entity_poly.pdbx_strand_id
1 'polypeptide(L)'
;MDIFLPFKIVSFLASAGTVFFALRMLSGAKLKALLTISIAFFFLSTILFSDADTIGEWDKHLLFYAGQLFLFFFMTALVKGKTNVGGGLAGFVLPFSFSDTTRDFFGYITEQGVQHLITIPFAVIAVTTISSRLIVAEAPDTKPAIRFFFLALFSFAMIHTAEFFIESQGFFPFLDGTGVEMMEFLFYYLALLSLSAGLKEMSRGGVYK
;
A
#
# COMPACT_ATOMS: atom_id res chain seq x y z
N MET A 1 3.37 29.05 -5.16
CA MET A 1 2.28 28.06 -5.28
C MET A 1 2.95 26.72 -5.50
N ASP A 2 2.65 25.73 -4.67
CA ASP A 2 3.26 24.38 -4.78
C ASP A 2 2.98 23.81 -6.18
N ILE A 3 4.04 23.49 -6.95
CA ILE A 3 3.95 22.96 -8.32
C ILE A 3 3.25 21.59 -8.34
N PHE A 4 3.23 20.89 -7.21
CA PHE A 4 2.61 19.58 -7.04
C PHE A 4 1.14 19.65 -6.60
N LEU A 5 0.61 20.83 -6.30
CA LEU A 5 -0.80 21.01 -5.91
C LEU A 5 -1.78 20.35 -6.90
N PRO A 6 -1.64 20.48 -8.24
CA PRO A 6 -2.51 19.78 -9.18
C PRO A 6 -2.43 18.25 -9.05
N PHE A 7 -1.24 17.69 -8.82
CA PHE A 7 -1.04 16.25 -8.64
C PHE A 7 -1.67 15.75 -7.33
N LYS A 8 -1.57 16.53 -6.26
CA LYS A 8 -2.24 16.23 -4.97
C LYS A 8 -3.77 16.21 -5.13
N ILE A 9 -4.34 17.18 -5.87
CA ILE A 9 -5.77 17.22 -6.20
C ILE A 9 -6.17 16.00 -7.05
N VAL A 10 -5.41 15.67 -8.09
CA VAL A 10 -5.68 14.50 -8.94
C VAL A 10 -5.58 13.21 -8.13
N SER A 11 -4.61 13.08 -7.23
CA SER A 11 -4.46 11.94 -6.32
C SER A 11 -5.66 11.78 -5.40
N PHE A 12 -6.18 12.87 -4.84
CA PHE A 12 -7.40 12.85 -4.05
C PHE A 12 -8.59 12.35 -4.87
N LEU A 13 -8.81 12.93 -6.05
CA LEU A 13 -9.93 12.56 -6.94
C LEU A 13 -9.83 11.11 -7.42
N ALA A 14 -8.63 10.67 -7.78
CA ALA A 14 -8.36 9.29 -8.21
C ALA A 14 -8.64 8.30 -7.06
N SER A 15 -8.17 8.61 -5.84
CA SER A 15 -8.39 7.78 -4.65
C SER A 15 -9.88 7.68 -4.32
N ALA A 16 -10.59 8.82 -4.28
CA ALA A 16 -12.02 8.87 -4.05
C ALA A 16 -12.80 8.12 -5.15
N GLY A 17 -12.38 8.26 -6.42
CA GLY A 17 -12.93 7.53 -7.56
C GLY A 17 -12.77 6.03 -7.44
N THR A 18 -11.57 5.54 -7.07
CA THR A 18 -11.30 4.11 -6.84
C THR A 18 -12.10 3.58 -5.65
N VAL A 19 -12.21 4.33 -4.55
CA VAL A 19 -13.06 3.96 -3.40
C VAL A 19 -14.51 3.85 -3.84
N PHE A 20 -15.06 4.86 -4.53
CA PHE A 20 -16.43 4.84 -5.01
C PHE A 20 -16.69 3.66 -5.96
N PHE A 21 -15.74 3.37 -6.85
CA PHE A 21 -15.79 2.22 -7.73
C PHE A 21 -15.79 0.90 -6.93
N ALA A 22 -14.93 0.77 -5.92
CA ALA A 22 -14.90 -0.39 -5.02
C ALA A 22 -16.22 -0.59 -4.27
N LEU A 23 -16.81 0.48 -3.75
CA LEU A 23 -18.10 0.44 -3.03
C LEU A 23 -19.24 -0.10 -3.90
N ARG A 24 -19.19 0.15 -5.22
CA ARG A 24 -20.14 -0.37 -6.21
C ARG A 24 -19.85 -1.81 -6.64
N MET A 25 -18.57 -2.20 -6.72
CA MET A 25 -18.16 -3.50 -7.26
C MET A 25 -18.15 -4.62 -6.22
N LEU A 26 -17.87 -4.30 -4.96
CA LEU A 26 -17.79 -5.28 -3.88
C LEU A 26 -19.17 -5.49 -3.23
N SER A 27 -19.53 -6.72 -2.87
CA SER A 27 -20.78 -7.00 -2.14
C SER A 27 -20.61 -6.95 -0.62
N GLY A 28 -19.46 -7.38 -0.10
CA GLY A 28 -19.22 -7.48 1.35
C GLY A 28 -18.78 -6.17 2.01
N ALA A 29 -19.48 -5.75 3.08
CA ALA A 29 -19.11 -4.56 3.87
C ALA A 29 -17.67 -4.62 4.41
N LYS A 30 -17.22 -5.82 4.83
CA LYS A 30 -15.83 -6.04 5.27
C LYS A 30 -14.81 -5.77 4.16
N LEU A 31 -15.06 -6.25 2.94
CA LEU A 31 -14.16 -6.04 1.80
C LEU A 31 -14.09 -4.56 1.43
N LYS A 32 -15.24 -3.87 1.43
CA LYS A 32 -15.32 -2.42 1.24
C LYS A 32 -14.49 -1.68 2.27
N ALA A 33 -14.70 -1.96 3.55
CA ALA A 33 -13.97 -1.30 4.63
C ALA A 33 -12.45 -1.50 4.51
N LEU A 34 -11.99 -2.75 4.31
CA LEU A 34 -10.56 -3.05 4.21
C LEU A 34 -9.89 -2.32 3.04
N LEU A 35 -10.51 -2.32 1.85
CA LEU A 35 -9.93 -1.64 0.69
C LEU A 35 -10.00 -0.11 0.83
N THR A 36 -11.10 0.44 1.36
CA THR A 36 -11.23 1.88 1.59
C THR A 36 -10.20 2.38 2.59
N ILE A 37 -10.00 1.67 3.71
CA ILE A 37 -8.99 2.03 4.72
C ILE A 37 -7.59 1.95 4.12
N SER A 38 -7.30 0.90 3.33
CA SER A 38 -6.01 0.76 2.63
C SER A 38 -5.73 1.96 1.71
N ILE A 39 -6.68 2.34 0.85
CA ILE A 39 -6.52 3.49 -0.06
C ILE A 39 -6.39 4.80 0.72
N ALA A 40 -7.17 4.98 1.78
CA ALA A 40 -7.09 6.17 2.62
C ALA A 40 -5.70 6.32 3.27
N PHE A 41 -5.12 5.23 3.78
CA PHE A 41 -3.79 5.25 4.36
C PHE A 41 -2.68 5.50 3.34
N PHE A 42 -2.75 4.89 2.15
CA PHE A 42 -1.82 5.23 1.08
C PHE A 42 -1.93 6.70 0.65
N PHE A 43 -3.16 7.21 0.49
CA PHE A 43 -3.39 8.61 0.16
C PHE A 43 -2.83 9.55 1.22
N LEU A 44 -3.13 9.30 2.50
CA LEU A 44 -2.63 10.10 3.62
C LEU A 44 -1.10 10.08 3.68
N SER A 45 -0.48 8.92 3.48
CA SER A 45 0.97 8.79 3.38
C SER A 45 1.57 9.65 2.26
N THR A 46 0.89 9.81 1.12
CA THR A 46 1.38 10.58 -0.03
C THR A 46 1.12 12.08 0.08
N ILE A 47 0.18 12.54 0.93
CA ILE A 47 -0.12 13.98 1.05
C ILE A 47 0.48 14.66 2.28
N LEU A 48 0.92 13.92 3.30
CA LEU A 48 1.48 14.48 4.54
C LEU A 48 2.91 15.04 4.39
N PHE A 49 3.33 15.38 3.18
CA PHE A 49 4.70 15.76 2.78
C PHE A 49 5.15 17.17 3.18
N SER A 50 4.65 17.79 4.27
CA SER A 50 5.07 19.15 4.64
C SER A 50 5.76 19.21 6.00
N ASP A 51 7.06 19.52 5.98
CA ASP A 51 7.87 20.04 7.09
C ASP A 51 7.77 19.29 8.42
N ALA A 52 7.82 17.96 8.37
CA ALA A 52 7.84 17.15 9.57
C ALA A 52 9.26 16.99 10.13
N ASP A 53 9.38 17.15 11.44
CA ASP A 53 10.47 16.60 12.22
C ASP A 53 10.55 15.06 12.06
N THR A 54 11.60 14.43 12.61
CA THR A 54 11.85 12.98 12.50
C THR A 54 10.61 12.13 12.83
N ILE A 55 9.71 12.61 13.71
CA ILE A 55 8.48 11.90 14.08
C ILE A 55 7.46 11.91 12.95
N GLY A 56 7.18 13.05 12.30
CA GLY A 56 6.21 13.06 11.20
C GLY A 56 6.74 12.37 9.93
N GLU A 57 8.06 12.20 9.76
CA GLU A 57 8.60 11.31 8.74
C GLU A 57 8.26 9.83 9.04
N TRP A 58 8.24 9.41 10.30
CA TRP A 58 7.77 8.08 10.66
C TRP A 58 6.26 7.91 10.45
N ASP A 59 5.46 8.93 10.71
CA ASP A 59 4.02 8.87 10.54
C ASP A 59 3.63 8.54 9.09
N LYS A 60 4.31 9.12 8.08
CA LYS A 60 4.05 8.77 6.67
C LYS A 60 4.30 7.29 6.40
N HIS A 61 5.43 6.76 6.88
CA HIS A 61 5.82 5.37 6.68
C HIS A 61 4.91 4.39 7.41
N LEU A 62 4.52 4.71 8.64
CA LEU A 62 3.58 3.91 9.43
C LEU A 62 2.20 3.86 8.77
N LEU A 63 1.69 4.99 8.26
CA LEU A 63 0.47 5.03 7.47
C LEU A 63 0.59 4.15 6.23
N PHE A 64 1.71 4.23 5.52
CA PHE A 64 1.96 3.40 4.35
C PHE A 64 1.95 1.89 4.69
N TYR A 65 2.66 1.47 5.74
CA TYR A 65 2.69 0.06 6.16
C TYR A 65 1.30 -0.42 6.58
N ALA A 66 0.53 0.43 7.27
CA ALA A 66 -0.86 0.15 7.59
C ALA A 66 -1.67 -0.03 6.29
N GLY A 67 -1.49 0.83 5.29
CA GLY A 67 -2.08 0.70 3.95
C GLY A 67 -1.81 -0.66 3.31
N GLN A 68 -0.56 -1.13 3.33
CA GLN A 68 -0.16 -2.46 2.84
C GLN A 68 -0.81 -3.59 3.64
N LEU A 69 -0.84 -3.48 4.96
CA LEU A 69 -1.44 -4.47 5.85
C LEU A 69 -2.95 -4.62 5.58
N PHE A 70 -3.67 -3.50 5.41
CA PHE A 70 -5.09 -3.53 5.07
C PHE A 70 -5.34 -4.08 3.67
N LEU A 71 -4.47 -3.80 2.69
CA LEU A 71 -4.54 -4.42 1.36
C LEU A 71 -4.34 -5.94 1.43
N PHE A 72 -3.38 -6.39 2.22
CA PHE A 72 -3.14 -7.81 2.45
C PHE A 72 -4.34 -8.50 3.12
N PHE A 73 -4.96 -7.86 4.12
CA PHE A 73 -6.19 -8.38 4.73
C PHE A 73 -7.37 -8.40 3.76
N PHE A 74 -7.50 -7.40 2.90
CA PHE A 74 -8.47 -7.40 1.81
C PHE A 74 -8.26 -8.61 0.90
N MET A 75 -7.05 -8.82 0.37
CA MET A 75 -6.73 -9.95 -0.50
C MET A 75 -6.93 -11.30 0.19
N THR A 76 -6.58 -11.39 1.49
CA THR A 76 -6.83 -12.59 2.29
C THR A 76 -8.33 -12.86 2.43
N ALA A 77 -9.13 -11.82 2.70
CA ALA A 77 -10.58 -11.93 2.81
C ALA A 77 -11.23 -12.30 1.47
N LEU A 78 -10.69 -11.83 0.35
CA LEU A 78 -11.12 -12.26 -0.98
C LEU A 78 -10.90 -13.76 -1.18
N VAL A 79 -9.70 -14.27 -0.90
CA VAL A 79 -9.39 -15.69 -1.08
C VAL A 79 -10.15 -16.57 -0.08
N LYS A 80 -10.33 -16.11 1.17
CA LYS A 80 -11.07 -16.84 2.23
C LYS A 80 -12.58 -16.83 2.02
N GLY A 81 -13.16 -15.79 1.41
CA GLY A 81 -14.58 -15.75 1.08
C GLY A 81 -15.04 -16.90 0.16
N LYS A 82 -14.10 -17.61 -0.47
CA LYS A 82 -14.35 -18.77 -1.32
C LYS A 82 -13.97 -20.13 -0.71
N THR A 83 -13.33 -20.17 0.47
CA THR A 83 -12.86 -21.43 1.07
C THR A 83 -12.98 -21.46 2.59
N ASN A 84 -13.40 -22.60 3.15
CA ASN A 84 -13.45 -22.88 4.59
C ASN A 84 -12.07 -23.08 5.24
N VAL A 85 -10.99 -22.58 4.63
CA VAL A 85 -9.64 -22.73 5.17
C VAL A 85 -9.46 -21.71 6.30
N GLY A 86 -9.61 -22.21 7.52
CA GLY A 86 -9.27 -21.51 8.75
C GLY A 86 -7.78 -21.19 8.78
N GLY A 87 -7.44 -19.90 8.68
CA GLY A 87 -6.12 -19.39 9.03
C GLY A 87 -6.33 -18.07 9.75
N GLY A 88 -6.31 -18.12 11.07
CA GLY A 88 -6.28 -16.93 11.91
C GLY A 88 -4.86 -16.37 11.88
N LEU A 89 -4.71 -15.11 11.48
CA LEU A 89 -3.55 -14.32 11.89
C LEU A 89 -3.87 -13.85 13.31
N ALA A 90 -3.48 -14.66 14.29
CA ALA A 90 -3.60 -14.29 15.69
C ALA A 90 -2.53 -13.24 16.02
N GLY A 91 -3.01 -12.08 16.45
CA GLY A 91 -2.32 -11.05 17.25
C GLY A 91 -0.82 -10.87 17.03
N PHE A 92 -0.46 -9.95 16.13
CA PHE A 92 0.81 -9.24 16.27
C PHE A 92 0.53 -7.91 16.96
N VAL A 93 0.75 -7.87 18.27
CA VAL A 93 0.74 -6.63 19.04
C VAL A 93 2.20 -6.21 19.13
N LEU A 94 2.56 -5.09 18.50
CA LEU A 94 3.88 -4.49 18.68
C LEU A 94 3.91 -3.77 20.02
N PRO A 95 4.72 -4.22 21.00
CA PRO A 95 4.91 -3.50 22.24
C PRO A 95 5.96 -2.42 21.99
N PHE A 96 5.54 -1.23 21.59
CA PHE A 96 6.46 -0.08 21.56
C PHE A 96 6.20 0.81 22.77
N SER A 97 7.13 0.81 23.71
CA SER A 97 7.30 1.93 24.64
C SER A 97 8.36 2.86 24.04
N PHE A 98 8.01 4.12 23.81
CA PHE A 98 8.96 5.13 23.35
C PHE A 98 9.83 5.58 24.52
N SER A 99 10.98 4.93 24.70
CA SER A 99 12.08 5.45 25.53
C SER A 99 12.95 6.41 24.71
N ASP A 100 13.81 7.20 25.36
CA ASP A 100 14.76 8.07 24.66
C ASP A 100 15.70 7.24 23.74
N THR A 101 16.10 6.04 24.17
CA THR A 101 16.86 5.09 23.35
C THR A 101 16.09 4.63 22.10
N THR A 102 14.77 4.53 22.20
CA THR A 102 13.90 4.21 21.06
C THR A 102 13.91 5.36 20.04
N ARG A 103 13.94 6.61 20.51
CA ARG A 103 14.00 7.79 19.65
C ARG A 103 15.33 7.89 18.90
N ASP A 104 16.44 7.67 19.59
CA ASP A 104 17.79 7.68 18.98
C ASP A 104 17.93 6.57 17.92
N PHE A 105 17.39 5.38 18.21
CA PHE A 105 17.35 4.29 17.25
C PHE A 105 16.50 4.61 16.02
N PHE A 106 15.32 5.20 16.20
CA PHE A 106 14.47 5.66 15.09
C PHE A 106 15.16 6.76 14.28
N GLY A 107 15.88 7.69 14.93
CA GLY A 107 16.69 8.70 14.26
C GLY A 107 17.76 8.07 13.38
N TYR A 108 18.53 7.11 13.90
CA TYR A 108 19.53 6.38 13.10
C TYR A 108 18.90 5.63 11.92
N ILE A 109 17.79 4.92 12.12
CA ILE A 109 17.09 4.22 11.02
C ILE A 109 16.64 5.22 9.95
N THR A 110 16.07 6.36 10.37
CA THR A 110 15.65 7.45 9.47
C THR A 110 16.81 7.99 8.66
N GLU A 111 17.92 8.32 9.31
CA GLU A 111 19.14 8.81 8.65
C GLU A 111 19.69 7.82 7.62
N GLN A 112 19.59 6.52 7.91
CA GLN A 112 20.01 5.46 6.99
C GLN A 112 18.97 5.14 5.91
N GLY A 113 17.77 5.72 5.96
CA GLY A 113 16.69 5.44 5.01
C GLY A 113 16.06 4.05 5.15
N VAL A 114 16.34 3.33 6.23
CA VAL A 114 15.91 1.92 6.39
C VAL A 114 14.39 1.80 6.48
N GLN A 115 13.69 2.85 6.91
CA GLN A 115 12.23 2.97 6.87
C GLN A 115 11.67 2.70 5.46
N HIS A 116 12.35 3.13 4.42
CA HIS A 116 11.89 2.89 3.06
C HIS A 116 11.96 1.39 2.67
N LEU A 117 12.96 0.66 3.17
CA LEU A 117 13.17 -0.76 2.85
C LEU A 117 12.19 -1.71 3.53
N ILE A 118 11.58 -1.30 4.64
CA ILE A 118 10.61 -2.12 5.40
C ILE A 118 9.42 -2.55 4.52
N THR A 119 9.07 -1.74 3.51
CA THR A 119 7.99 -2.05 2.56
C THR A 119 8.18 -3.37 1.79
N ILE A 120 9.43 -3.74 1.49
CA ILE A 120 9.76 -4.88 0.61
C ILE A 120 9.44 -6.21 1.29
N PRO A 121 9.92 -6.49 2.53
CA PRO A 121 9.50 -7.67 3.28
C PRO A 121 7.97 -7.82 3.38
N PHE A 122 7.23 -6.74 3.65
CA PHE A 122 5.76 -6.78 3.71
C PHE A 122 5.15 -7.20 2.37
N ALA A 123 5.62 -6.62 1.26
CA ALA A 123 5.15 -6.97 -0.07
C ALA A 123 5.44 -8.45 -0.41
N VAL A 124 6.65 -8.95 -0.10
CA VAL A 124 7.02 -10.35 -0.31
C VAL A 124 6.17 -11.30 0.52
N ILE A 125 5.94 -11.00 1.80
CA ILE A 125 5.10 -11.82 2.70
C ILE A 125 3.66 -11.87 2.17
N ALA A 126 3.12 -10.74 1.72
CA ALA A 126 1.78 -10.69 1.14
C ALA A 126 1.69 -11.52 -0.16
N VAL A 127 2.64 -11.36 -1.08
CA VAL A 127 2.67 -12.10 -2.35
C VAL A 127 2.76 -13.59 -2.11
N THR A 128 3.72 -14.02 -1.27
CA THR A 128 3.93 -15.44 -0.97
C THR A 128 2.71 -16.05 -0.29
N THR A 129 2.20 -15.42 0.77
CA THR A 129 1.04 -15.91 1.52
C THR A 129 -0.21 -16.02 0.65
N ILE A 130 -0.51 -14.98 -0.13
CA ILE A 130 -1.71 -14.98 -0.99
C ILE A 130 -1.54 -15.97 -2.15
N SER A 131 -0.36 -16.08 -2.75
CA SER A 131 -0.09 -17.05 -3.82
C SER A 131 -0.23 -18.49 -3.32
N SER A 132 0.33 -18.81 -2.15
CA SER A 132 0.15 -20.12 -1.51
C SER A 132 -1.32 -20.40 -1.25
N ARG A 133 -2.09 -19.42 -0.74
CA ARG A 133 -3.53 -19.57 -0.54
C ARG A 133 -4.29 -19.77 -1.84
N LEU A 134 -3.95 -19.08 -2.92
CA LEU A 134 -4.59 -19.28 -4.24
C LEU A 134 -4.36 -20.66 -4.83
N ILE A 135 -3.22 -21.28 -4.53
CA ILE A 135 -2.92 -22.66 -4.93
C ILE A 135 -3.80 -23.63 -4.11
N VAL A 136 -3.82 -23.47 -2.78
CA VAL A 136 -4.57 -24.35 -1.88
C VAL A 136 -6.09 -24.19 -2.02
N ALA A 137 -6.56 -22.98 -2.25
CA ALA A 137 -7.98 -22.64 -2.27
C ALA A 137 -8.69 -22.95 -3.60
N GLU A 138 -7.96 -23.39 -4.63
CA GLU A 138 -8.50 -23.65 -5.98
C GLU A 138 -9.50 -22.59 -6.44
N ALA A 139 -9.16 -21.31 -6.32
CA ALA A 139 -10.05 -20.19 -6.62
C ALA A 139 -9.72 -19.55 -8.00
N PRO A 140 -9.92 -20.24 -9.14
CA PRO A 140 -9.46 -19.80 -10.46
C PRO A 140 -10.02 -18.43 -10.85
N ASP A 141 -11.28 -18.14 -10.49
CA ASP A 141 -11.95 -16.89 -10.85
C ASP A 141 -11.34 -15.65 -10.18
N THR A 142 -10.63 -15.83 -9.07
CA THR A 142 -10.02 -14.73 -8.31
C THR A 142 -8.58 -14.46 -8.73
N LYS A 143 -7.93 -15.41 -9.42
CA LYS A 143 -6.51 -15.31 -9.82
C LYS A 143 -6.23 -14.08 -10.70
N PRO A 144 -7.04 -13.76 -11.73
CA PRO A 144 -6.79 -12.58 -12.56
C PRO A 144 -6.84 -11.26 -11.77
N ALA A 145 -7.83 -11.11 -10.89
CA ALA A 145 -7.96 -9.93 -10.04
C ALA A 145 -6.78 -9.78 -9.05
N ILE A 146 -6.37 -10.89 -8.41
CA ILE A 146 -5.26 -10.89 -7.45
C ILE A 146 -3.95 -10.46 -8.11
N ARG A 147 -3.70 -10.80 -9.38
CA ARG A 147 -2.50 -10.34 -10.11
C ARG A 147 -2.44 -8.82 -10.20
N PHE A 148 -3.57 -8.15 -10.45
CA PHE A 148 -3.63 -6.70 -10.44
C PHE A 148 -3.44 -6.11 -9.05
N PHE A 149 -3.92 -6.77 -8.00
CA PHE A 149 -3.66 -6.34 -6.62
C PHE A 149 -2.19 -6.54 -6.21
N PHE A 150 -1.50 -7.58 -6.70
CA PHE A 150 -0.05 -7.69 -6.55
C PHE A 150 0.69 -6.60 -7.31
N LEU A 151 0.25 -6.26 -8.53
CA LEU A 151 0.83 -5.15 -9.28
C LEU A 151 0.66 -3.84 -8.52
N ALA A 152 -0.52 -3.58 -7.94
CA ALA A 152 -0.75 -2.41 -7.11
C ALA A 152 0.19 -2.38 -5.89
N LEU A 153 0.31 -3.50 -5.17
CA LEU A 153 1.20 -3.62 -4.02
C LEU A 153 2.66 -3.38 -4.39
N PHE A 154 3.10 -3.90 -5.53
CA PHE A 154 4.45 -3.67 -6.06
C PHE A 154 4.65 -2.21 -6.44
N SER A 155 3.71 -1.59 -7.17
CA SER A 155 3.76 -0.17 -7.51
C SER A 155 3.86 0.71 -6.27
N PHE A 156 3.08 0.43 -5.23
CA PHE A 156 3.22 1.13 -3.96
C PHE A 156 4.61 0.91 -3.36
N ALA A 157 5.10 -0.33 -3.26
CA ALA A 157 6.43 -0.61 -2.69
C ALA A 157 7.57 0.10 -3.45
N MET A 158 7.42 0.32 -4.75
CA MET A 158 8.38 1.05 -5.58
C MET A 158 8.50 2.53 -5.23
N ILE A 159 7.47 3.15 -4.64
CA ILE A 159 7.52 4.54 -4.14
C ILE A 159 8.67 4.68 -3.14
N HIS A 160 8.59 3.94 -2.03
CA HIS A 160 9.63 4.00 -1.00
C HIS A 160 10.96 3.41 -1.46
N THR A 161 10.95 2.36 -2.28
CA THR A 161 12.20 1.83 -2.83
C THR A 161 12.94 2.87 -3.66
N ALA A 162 12.22 3.71 -4.42
CA ALA A 162 12.82 4.80 -5.16
C ALA A 162 13.35 5.91 -4.23
N GLU A 163 12.57 6.34 -3.23
CA GLU A 163 13.03 7.29 -2.19
C GLU A 163 14.33 6.81 -1.55
N PHE A 164 14.41 5.54 -1.13
CA PHE A 164 15.64 4.97 -0.55
C PHE A 164 16.86 5.14 -1.46
N PHE A 165 16.75 4.74 -2.72
CA PHE A 165 17.88 4.78 -3.64
C PHE A 165 18.29 6.20 -4.01
N ILE A 166 17.33 7.13 -4.09
CA ILE A 166 17.58 8.51 -4.48
C ILE A 166 18.03 9.34 -3.28
N GLU A 167 17.23 9.39 -2.22
CA GLU A 167 17.44 10.26 -1.05
C GLU A 167 18.48 9.69 -0.09
N SER A 168 18.42 8.39 0.21
CA SER A 168 19.28 7.79 1.25
C SER A 168 20.62 7.27 0.71
N GLN A 169 20.64 6.75 -0.53
CA GLN A 169 21.84 6.16 -1.14
C GLN A 169 22.52 7.07 -2.18
N GLY A 170 21.84 8.13 -2.65
CA GLY A 170 22.40 9.05 -3.64
C GLY A 170 22.74 8.39 -4.98
N PHE A 171 22.06 7.29 -5.35
CA PHE A 171 22.36 6.55 -6.59
C PHE A 171 22.04 7.33 -7.85
N PHE A 172 21.12 8.30 -7.77
CA PHE A 172 20.70 9.12 -8.90
C PHE A 172 20.85 10.60 -8.58
N PRO A 173 22.09 11.15 -8.57
CA PRO A 173 22.36 12.52 -8.15
C PRO A 173 21.79 13.59 -9.10
N PHE A 174 21.25 13.18 -10.25
CA PHE A 174 20.57 14.05 -11.21
C PHE A 174 19.06 14.14 -11.00
N LEU A 175 18.48 13.26 -10.16
CA LEU A 175 17.09 13.37 -9.72
C LEU A 175 17.09 14.22 -8.44
N ASP A 176 16.57 15.45 -8.56
CA ASP A 176 16.29 16.29 -7.42
C ASP A 176 14.96 15.87 -6.74
N GLY A 177 14.59 16.54 -5.64
CA GLY A 177 13.33 16.27 -4.95
C GLY A 177 12.11 16.38 -5.87
N THR A 178 12.17 17.22 -6.91
CA THR A 178 11.10 17.32 -7.92
C THR A 178 10.93 16.01 -8.68
N GLY A 179 12.04 15.40 -9.13
CA GLY A 179 12.04 14.12 -9.83
C GLY A 179 11.53 12.97 -8.98
N VAL A 180 11.89 12.94 -7.70
CA VAL A 180 11.39 11.94 -6.72
C VAL A 180 9.88 12.07 -6.60
N GLU A 181 9.36 13.26 -6.27
CA GLU A 181 7.93 13.48 -6.05
C GLU A 181 7.10 13.16 -7.31
N MET A 182 7.62 13.43 -8.53
CA MET A 182 6.99 12.99 -9.78
C MET A 182 6.90 11.46 -9.91
N MET A 183 7.96 10.74 -9.53
CA MET A 183 7.96 9.27 -9.55
C MET A 183 6.97 8.69 -8.54
N GLU A 184 6.85 9.30 -7.36
CA GLU A 184 5.86 8.90 -6.36
C GLU A 184 4.45 8.99 -6.91
N PHE A 185 4.08 10.14 -7.51
CA PHE A 185 2.77 10.30 -8.14
C PHE A 185 2.55 9.27 -9.26
N LEU A 186 3.56 9.03 -10.10
CA LEU A 186 3.47 8.03 -11.16
C LEU A 186 3.15 6.64 -10.59
N PHE A 187 3.92 6.17 -9.61
CA PHE A 187 3.71 4.86 -9.00
C PHE A 187 2.40 4.79 -8.23
N TYR A 188 2.01 5.87 -7.55
CA TYR A 188 0.72 5.98 -6.88
C TYR A 188 -0.45 5.81 -7.86
N TYR A 189 -0.41 6.51 -9.00
CA TYR A 189 -1.45 6.38 -10.03
C TYR A 189 -1.46 4.98 -10.67
N LEU A 190 -0.28 4.41 -10.95
CA LEU A 190 -0.19 3.03 -11.45
C LEU A 190 -0.80 2.03 -10.46
N ALA A 191 -0.60 2.24 -9.17
CA ALA A 191 -1.19 1.42 -8.14
C ALA A 191 -2.73 1.55 -8.11
N LEU A 192 -3.27 2.77 -8.13
CA LEU A 192 -4.72 2.99 -8.17
C LEU A 192 -5.38 2.44 -9.44
N LEU A 193 -4.72 2.57 -10.60
CA LEU A 193 -5.17 1.98 -11.85
C LEU A 193 -5.20 0.45 -11.76
N SER A 194 -4.16 -0.15 -11.16
CA SER A 194 -4.08 -1.59 -10.94
C SER A 194 -5.16 -2.07 -9.97
N LEU A 195 -5.41 -1.36 -8.86
CA LEU A 195 -6.54 -1.67 -7.96
C LEU A 195 -7.87 -1.63 -8.71
N SER A 196 -8.09 -0.60 -9.53
CA SER A 196 -9.32 -0.44 -10.32
C SER A 196 -9.47 -1.55 -11.36
N ALA A 197 -8.38 -1.96 -12.01
CA ALA A 197 -8.36 -3.09 -12.94
C ALA A 197 -8.69 -4.42 -12.23
N GLY A 198 -8.13 -4.65 -11.04
CA GLY A 198 -8.44 -5.81 -10.20
C GLY A 198 -9.92 -5.87 -9.83
N LEU A 199 -10.50 -4.75 -9.38
CA LEU A 199 -11.93 -4.63 -9.08
C LEU A 199 -12.82 -4.91 -10.30
N LYS A 200 -12.46 -4.38 -11.47
CA LYS A 200 -13.17 -4.64 -12.74
C LYS A 200 -13.11 -6.12 -13.12
N GLU A 201 -11.98 -6.77 -12.90
CA GLU A 201 -11.84 -8.18 -13.23
C GLU A 201 -12.67 -9.06 -12.29
N MET A 202 -12.77 -8.71 -11.01
CA MET A 202 -13.67 -9.38 -10.07
C MET A 202 -15.14 -9.31 -10.50
N SER A 203 -15.57 -8.17 -11.05
CA SER A 203 -16.97 -8.00 -11.47
C SER A 203 -17.31 -8.81 -12.73
N ARG A 204 -16.34 -9.05 -13.61
CA ARG A 204 -16.48 -9.91 -14.80
C ARG A 204 -16.62 -11.38 -14.45
N GLY A 205 -15.88 -11.85 -13.44
CA GLY A 205 -15.94 -13.25 -13.00
C GLY A 205 -17.21 -13.63 -12.24
N GLY A 206 -18.18 -12.71 -12.07
CA GLY A 206 -19.42 -12.96 -11.31
C GLY A 206 -19.19 -13.27 -9.82
N VAL A 207 -17.99 -12.97 -9.31
CA VAL A 207 -17.46 -13.53 -8.06
C VAL A 207 -18.12 -12.93 -6.81
N TYR A 208 -18.73 -11.74 -6.92
CA TYR A 208 -19.27 -10.96 -5.79
C TYR A 208 -20.52 -10.13 -6.16
N LYS A 209 -21.42 -10.66 -6.99
CA LYS A 209 -22.81 -10.14 -7.04
C LYS A 209 -23.67 -10.81 -5.99
#